data_AF-A0A7Y9I1I7-F1
#
_entry.id   AF-A0A7Y9I1I7-F1
#
_cell.length_a   1.000
_cell.length_b   1.000
_cell.length_c   1.000
_cell.angle_alpha   90.00
_cell.angle_beta   90.00
_cell.angle_gamma   90.00
#
_symmetry.space_group_name_H-M   'P 1'
#
loop_
_entity.id
_entity.type
_entity.pdbx_description
1 polymer ?
#
loop_
_entity_poly.entity_id
_entity_poly.type
_entity_poly.pdbx_seq_one_letter_code
_entity_poly.pdbx_strand_id
1 'polypeptide(L)'
;MKMDKKIFFSNKNFYIFLLCLIIGLLIYNVFSLITTSNLYAIIPISIEMVLLYLIVAKNRSVRFVVIIWAIIALIIGYGFEFIADLMDDFNNHFSSLELWPLILNLIGLAIGIIVIDYTRRTVLVVSADENPTENIRNVE
;
A
#
# COMPACT_ATOMS: atom_id res chain seq x y z
N MET A 1 -8.13 29.91 -13.36
CA MET A 1 -8.82 29.58 -12.11
C MET A 1 -8.62 28.09 -11.85
N LYS A 2 -7.73 27.70 -10.91
CA LYS A 2 -7.50 26.28 -10.59
C LYS A 2 -8.67 25.83 -9.69
N MET A 3 -9.52 24.96 -10.21
CA MET A 3 -10.58 24.32 -9.41
C MET A 3 -9.93 23.38 -8.39
N ASP A 4 -10.18 23.64 -7.11
CA ASP A 4 -9.76 22.78 -6.00
C ASP A 4 -10.63 21.52 -5.96
N LYS A 5 -10.15 20.47 -6.63
CA LYS A 5 -10.72 19.13 -6.52
C LYS A 5 -10.34 18.55 -5.15
N LYS A 6 -11.31 18.42 -4.25
CA LYS A 6 -11.15 17.78 -2.93
C LYS A 6 -11.43 16.29 -3.03
N ILE A 7 -10.57 15.48 -2.43
CA ILE A 7 -10.80 14.03 -2.32
C ILE A 7 -11.57 13.72 -1.04
N PHE A 8 -12.59 12.89 -1.18
CA PHE A 8 -13.24 12.21 -0.08
C PHE A 8 -12.81 10.74 -0.07
N PHE A 9 -12.20 10.30 1.03
CA PHE A 9 -12.14 8.87 1.34
C PHE A 9 -13.54 8.44 1.75
N SER A 10 -14.24 7.72 0.88
CA SER A 10 -15.62 7.30 1.13
C SER A 10 -15.72 6.33 2.30
N ASN A 11 -14.65 5.59 2.61
CA ASN A 11 -14.63 4.57 3.66
C ASN A 11 -13.57 4.89 4.73
N LYS A 12 -14.04 5.28 5.92
CA LYS A 12 -13.20 5.61 7.08
C LYS A 12 -12.38 4.42 7.58
N ASN A 13 -12.93 3.20 7.52
CA ASN A 13 -12.25 2.00 7.97
C ASN A 13 -11.06 1.68 7.07
N PHE A 14 -11.21 1.80 5.76
CA PHE A 14 -10.09 1.61 4.83
C PHE A 14 -8.99 2.66 5.05
N TYR A 15 -9.36 3.92 5.29
CA TYR A 15 -8.40 4.97 5.62
C TYR A 15 -7.59 4.63 6.88
N ILE A 16 -8.25 4.18 7.96
CA ILE A 16 -7.58 3.78 9.20
C ILE A 16 -6.69 2.56 8.97
N PHE A 17 -7.19 1.55 8.26
CA PHE A 17 -6.44 0.36 7.90
C PHE A 17 -5.16 0.71 7.14
N LEU A 18 -5.26 1.54 6.09
CA LEU A 18 -4.12 1.96 5.29
C LEU A 18 -3.10 2.74 6.13
N LEU A 19 -3.57 3.63 7.01
CA LEU A 19 -2.70 4.39 7.91
C LEU A 19 -1.96 3.45 8.89
N CYS A 20 -2.67 2.53 9.53
CA CYS A 20 -2.09 1.53 10.43
C CYS A 20 -1.07 0.65 9.71
N LEU A 21 -1.37 0.25 8.48
CA LEU A 21 -0.49 -0.58 7.67
C LEU A 21 0.83 0.15 7.35
N ILE A 22 0.77 1.39 6.86
CA ILE A 22 1.97 2.16 6.54
C ILE A 22 2.78 2.48 7.79
N ILE A 23 2.12 2.84 8.90
CA ILE A 23 2.80 3.08 10.18
C ILE A 23 3.46 1.79 10.69
N GLY A 24 2.79 0.64 10.58
CA GLY A 24 3.34 -0.65 10.98
C GLY A 24 4.61 -1.01 10.20
N LEU A 25 4.57 -0.85 8.87
CA LEU A 25 5.75 -1.03 8.01
C LEU A 25 6.86 -0.04 8.35
N LEU A 26 6.52 1.23 8.60
CA LEU A 26 7.49 2.25 8.99
C LEU A 26 8.21 1.89 10.29
N ILE A 27 7.46 1.44 11.30
CA ILE A 27 8.03 0.96 12.57
C ILE A 27 8.97 -0.22 12.31
N TYR A 28 8.56 -1.17 11.48
CA TYR A 28 9.40 -2.33 11.12
C TYR A 28 10.71 -1.90 10.45
N ASN A 29 10.64 -1.01 9.45
CA ASN A 29 11.81 -0.52 8.73
C ASN A 29 12.74 0.29 9.64
N VAL A 30 12.19 1.14 10.51
CA VAL A 30 12.97 1.89 11.51
C VAL A 30 13.63 0.95 12.51
N PHE A 31 12.91 -0.06 13.00
CA PHE A 31 13.45 -1.06 13.91
C PHE A 31 14.59 -1.85 13.26
N SER A 32 14.40 -2.29 12.01
CA SER A 32 15.42 -2.96 11.21
C SER A 32 16.67 -2.08 11.03
N LEU A 33 16.48 -0.80 10.68
CA LEU A 33 17.58 0.17 10.54
C LEU A 33 18.41 0.29 11.83
N ILE A 34 17.76 0.35 12.99
CA ILE A 34 18.43 0.51 14.29
C ILE A 34 19.13 -0.78 14.73
N THR A 35 18.46 -1.93 14.59
CA THR A 35 18.95 -3.19 15.17
C THR A 35 19.93 -3.93 14.28
N THR A 36 19.70 -3.91 12.96
CA THR A 36 20.55 -4.61 11.99
C THR A 36 21.51 -3.69 11.25
N SER A 37 21.47 -2.37 11.52
CA SER A 37 22.25 -1.35 10.78
C SER A 37 22.02 -1.41 9.27
N ASN A 38 20.85 -1.88 8.84
CA ASN A 38 20.51 -2.03 7.44
C ASN A 38 20.20 -0.66 6.82
N LEU A 39 21.22 -0.01 6.24
CA LEU A 39 21.08 1.29 5.59
C LEU A 39 20.09 1.28 4.42
N TYR A 40 19.83 0.13 3.80
CA TYR A 40 18.85 0.02 2.72
C TYR A 40 17.42 0.31 3.22
N ALA A 41 17.14 0.14 4.52
CA ALA A 41 15.85 0.49 5.13
C ALA A 41 15.52 2.00 5.08
N ILE A 42 16.50 2.87 4.82
CA ILE A 42 16.25 4.33 4.67
C ILE A 42 15.34 4.63 3.46
N ILE A 43 15.46 3.84 2.39
CA ILE A 43 14.67 4.02 1.17
C ILE A 43 13.18 3.82 1.45
N PRO A 44 12.72 2.67 2.00
CA PRO A 44 11.30 2.48 2.29
C PRO A 44 10.80 3.47 3.35
N ILE A 45 11.59 3.80 4.38
CA ILE A 45 11.23 4.83 5.38
C ILE A 45 10.90 6.17 4.71
N SER A 46 11.76 6.62 3.79
CA SER A 46 11.58 7.90 3.10
C SER A 46 10.31 7.91 2.26
N ILE A 47 10.03 6.82 1.56
CA ILE A 47 8.82 6.66 0.72
C ILE A 47 7.56 6.65 1.60
N GLU A 48 7.58 5.91 2.71
CA GLU A 48 6.46 5.77 3.64
C GLU A 48 6.12 7.09 4.33
N MET A 49 7.13 7.89 4.68
CA MET A 49 6.92 9.24 5.23
C MET A 49 6.22 10.18 4.24
N VAL A 50 6.64 10.16 2.97
CA VAL A 50 5.98 10.95 1.91
C VAL A 50 4.55 10.46 1.68
N LEU A 51 4.34 9.14 1.70
CA LEU A 51 3.03 8.54 1.52
C LEU A 51 2.06 8.94 2.65
N LEU A 52 2.51 8.86 3.91
CA LEU A 52 1.74 9.29 5.07
C LEU A 52 1.36 10.77 4.97
N TYR A 53 2.31 11.63 4.60
CA TYR A 53 2.04 13.04 4.39
C TYR A 53 0.94 13.26 3.34
N LEU A 54 1.00 12.57 2.20
CA LEU A 54 -0.01 12.70 1.13
C LEU A 54 -1.39 12.18 1.54
N ILE A 55 -1.44 11.11 2.35
CA ILE A 55 -2.68 10.55 2.89
C ILE A 55 -3.35 11.52 3.85
N VAL A 56 -2.59 12.06 4.82
CA VAL A 56 -3.09 13.01 5.81
C VAL A 56 -3.49 14.34 5.17
N ALA A 57 -2.70 14.82 4.20
CA ALA A 57 -2.98 16.03 3.45
C ALA A 57 -4.18 15.90 2.48
N LYS A 58 -4.75 14.70 2.32
CA LYS A 58 -5.85 14.39 1.37
C LYS A 58 -5.57 14.91 -0.04
N ASN A 59 -4.32 14.78 -0.48
CA ASN A 59 -3.88 15.29 -1.76
C ASN A 59 -4.56 14.53 -2.90
N ARG A 60 -4.92 15.23 -3.99
CA ARG A 60 -5.54 14.63 -5.19
C ARG A 60 -4.75 13.45 -5.78
N SER A 61 -3.43 13.44 -5.59
CA SER A 61 -2.54 12.41 -6.12
C SER A 61 -2.49 11.16 -5.25
N VAL A 62 -3.10 11.15 -4.06
CA VAL A 62 -2.97 10.05 -3.09
C VAL A 62 -3.42 8.70 -3.68
N ARG A 63 -4.49 8.69 -4.49
CA ARG A 63 -4.96 7.47 -5.16
C ARG A 63 -3.86 6.81 -5.98
N PHE A 64 -3.22 7.60 -6.84
CA PHE A 64 -2.18 7.10 -7.73
C PHE A 64 -0.93 6.71 -6.95
N VAL A 65 -0.51 7.53 -5.98
CA VAL A 65 0.69 7.25 -5.19
C VAL A 65 0.52 5.97 -4.38
N VAL A 66 -0.63 5.76 -3.72
CA VAL A 66 -0.91 4.54 -2.95
C VAL A 66 -0.95 3.30 -3.86
N ILE A 67 -1.54 3.39 -5.04
CA ILE A 67 -1.56 2.26 -5.99
C ILE A 67 -0.14 1.92 -6.46
N ILE A 68 0.64 2.93 -6.87
CA ILE A 68 2.03 2.72 -7.33
C ILE A 68 2.87 2.13 -6.19
N TRP A 69 2.76 2.70 -4.99
CA TRP A 69 3.45 2.19 -3.81
C TRP A 69 3.05 0.74 -3.51
N ALA A 70 1.76 0.40 -3.52
CA ALA A 70 1.33 -0.98 -3.27
C ALA A 70 1.85 -1.96 -4.33
N ILE A 71 1.90 -1.55 -5.60
CA ILE A 71 2.49 -2.37 -6.67
C ILE A 71 3.97 -2.59 -6.41
N ILE A 72 4.74 -1.54 -6.12
CA ILE A 72 6.20 -1.65 -5.99
C ILE A 72 6.58 -2.35 -4.67
N ALA A 73 6.04 -1.88 -3.55
CA ALA A 73 6.44 -2.35 -2.22
C ALA A 73 5.81 -3.70 -1.86
N LEU A 74 4.52 -3.90 -2.16
CA LEU A 74 3.81 -5.12 -1.74
C LEU A 74 3.78 -6.18 -2.83
N ILE A 75 3.44 -5.83 -4.07
CA ILE A 75 3.33 -6.84 -5.14
C ILE A 75 4.71 -7.25 -5.65
N ILE A 76 5.52 -6.29 -6.06
CA ILE A 76 6.86 -6.56 -6.59
C ILE A 76 7.77 -7.04 -5.45
N GLY A 77 7.82 -6.32 -4.32
CA GLY A 77 8.64 -6.72 -3.16
C GLY A 77 8.39 -8.17 -2.73
N TYR A 78 7.20 -8.47 -2.19
CA TYR A 78 6.88 -9.82 -1.72
C TYR A 78 6.77 -10.85 -2.85
N GLY A 79 6.42 -10.43 -4.08
CA GLY A 79 6.37 -11.32 -5.23
C GLY A 79 7.76 -11.81 -5.65
N PHE A 80 8.75 -10.92 -5.65
CA PHE A 80 10.14 -11.31 -5.91
C PHE A 80 10.71 -12.17 -4.80
N GLU A 81 10.45 -11.84 -3.52
CA GLU A 81 10.87 -12.70 -2.40
C GLU A 81 10.23 -14.09 -2.47
N PHE A 82 8.92 -14.17 -2.77
CA PHE A 82 8.22 -15.45 -2.94
C PHE A 82 8.84 -16.30 -4.05
N ILE A 83 9.20 -15.68 -5.19
CA ILE A 83 9.87 -16.38 -6.30
C ILE A 83 11.28 -16.79 -5.89
N ALA A 84 12.01 -15.95 -5.15
CA ALA A 84 13.35 -16.24 -4.67
C ALA A 84 13.36 -17.46 -3.73
N ASP A 85 12.46 -17.49 -2.75
CA ASP A 85 12.30 -18.61 -1.82
C ASP A 85 12.01 -19.92 -2.58
N LEU A 86 11.09 -19.88 -3.55
CA LEU A 86 10.78 -21.04 -4.38
C LEU A 86 11.95 -21.51 -5.24
N MET A 87 12.75 -20.59 -5.78
CA MET A 87 13.94 -20.92 -6.57
C MET A 87 15.02 -21.56 -5.71
N ASP A 88 15.28 -21.02 -4.52
CA ASP A 88 16.25 -21.58 -3.58
C ASP A 88 15.83 -22.98 -3.13
N ASP A 89 14.56 -23.17 -2.80
CA ASP A 89 14.03 -24.48 -2.42
C ASP A 89 14.11 -25.49 -3.57
N PHE A 90 13.79 -25.07 -4.80
CA PHE A 90 13.90 -25.93 -5.98
C PHE A 90 15.34 -26.39 -6.22
N ASN A 91 16.31 -25.48 -6.10
CA ASN A 91 17.74 -25.79 -6.26
C ASN A 91 18.25 -26.73 -5.16
N ASN A 92 17.67 -26.66 -3.97
CA ASN A 92 17.99 -27.53 -2.83
C ASN A 92 17.11 -28.79 -2.78
N HIS A 93 16.42 -29.15 -3.87
CA HIS A 93 15.53 -30.32 -3.96
C HIS A 93 14.48 -30.39 -2.85
N PHE A 94 14.00 -29.23 -2.38
CA PHE A 94 13.02 -29.09 -1.29
C PHE A 94 13.46 -29.73 0.03
N SER A 95 14.76 -29.94 0.23
CA SER A 95 15.30 -30.55 1.45
C SER A 95 15.26 -29.63 2.68
N SER A 96 15.19 -28.32 2.44
CA SER A 96 15.16 -27.27 3.47
C SER A 96 13.91 -26.39 3.39
N LEU A 97 12.80 -26.91 2.83
CA LEU A 97 11.63 -26.07 2.55
C LEU A 97 11.13 -25.35 3.81
N GLU A 98 11.26 -24.02 3.81
CA GLU A 98 10.79 -23.16 4.89
C GLU A 98 9.41 -22.60 4.53
N LEU A 99 8.35 -23.22 5.08
CA LEU A 99 6.97 -22.78 4.82
C LEU A 99 6.68 -21.38 5.36
N TRP A 100 7.40 -20.95 6.40
CA TRP A 100 7.07 -19.73 7.12
C TRP A 100 7.33 -18.45 6.30
N PRO A 101 8.53 -18.23 5.70
CA PRO A 101 8.76 -17.11 4.78
C PRO A 101 7.77 -17.08 3.61
N LEU A 102 7.50 -18.25 3.02
CA LEU A 102 6.59 -18.39 1.88
C LEU A 102 5.15 -17.94 2.21
N ILE A 103 4.65 -18.30 3.39
CA ILE A 103 3.34 -17.85 3.89
C ILE A 103 3.33 -16.34 4.12
N LEU A 104 4.38 -15.78 4.72
CA LEU A 104 4.47 -14.33 4.95
C LEU A 104 4.47 -13.55 3.63
N ASN A 105 5.22 -14.01 2.64
CA ASN A 105 5.27 -13.41 1.31
C ASN A 105 3.91 -13.47 0.61
N LEU A 106 3.20 -14.60 0.73
CA LEU A 106 1.84 -14.75 0.20
C LEU A 106 0.84 -13.79 0.89
N ILE A 107 0.94 -13.62 2.21
CA ILE A 107 0.12 -12.66 2.97
C ILE A 107 0.43 -11.23 2.49
N GLY A 108 1.70 -10.87 2.32
CA GLY A 108 2.13 -9.56 1.81
C GLY A 108 1.54 -9.25 0.43
N LEU A 109 1.58 -10.22 -0.49
CA LEU A 109 0.94 -10.13 -1.80
C LEU A 109 -0.58 -9.90 -1.70
N ALA A 110 -1.26 -10.69 -0.86
CA ALA A 110 -2.71 -10.57 -0.65
C ALA A 110 -3.09 -9.17 -0.12
N ILE A 111 -2.33 -8.64 0.84
CA ILE A 111 -2.51 -7.28 1.35
C ILE A 111 -2.31 -6.26 0.23
N GLY A 112 -1.28 -6.42 -0.62
CA GLY A 112 -1.06 -5.57 -1.79
C GLY A 112 -2.27 -5.50 -2.72
N ILE A 113 -2.87 -6.64 -3.02
CA ILE A 113 -4.07 -6.73 -3.87
C ILE A 113 -5.25 -6.00 -3.21
N ILE A 114 -5.49 -6.24 -1.92
CA ILE A 114 -6.58 -5.61 -1.16
C ILE A 114 -6.41 -4.08 -1.15
N VAL A 115 -5.19 -3.59 -0.89
CA VAL A 115 -4.90 -2.15 -0.89
C VAL A 115 -5.20 -1.53 -2.25
N ILE A 116 -4.80 -2.18 -3.35
CA ILE A 116 -5.05 -1.68 -4.71
C ILE A 116 -6.55 -1.64 -5.01
N ASP A 117 -7.28 -2.72 -4.74
CA ASP A 117 -8.72 -2.80 -5.01
C ASP A 117 -9.51 -1.77 -4.21
N TYR A 118 -9.29 -1.69 -2.89
CA TYR A 118 -9.98 -0.72 -2.05
C TYR A 118 -9.58 0.72 -2.35
N THR A 119 -8.32 0.99 -2.72
CA THR A 119 -7.90 2.34 -3.14
C THR A 119 -8.63 2.76 -4.41
N ARG A 120 -8.85 1.84 -5.36
CA ARG A 120 -9.62 2.13 -6.58
C ARG A 120 -11.09 2.41 -6.29
N ARG A 121 -11.69 1.70 -5.33
CA ARG A 121 -13.11 1.82 -4.97
C ARG A 121 -13.44 3.01 -4.08
N THR A 122 -12.54 3.35 -3.14
CA THR A 122 -12.86 4.27 -2.03
C THR A 122 -12.32 5.68 -2.22
N VAL A 123 -11.33 5.87 -3.10
CA VAL A 123 -10.73 7.18 -3.35
C VAL A 123 -11.38 7.80 -4.58
N LEU A 124 -12.45 8.56 -4.33
CA LEU A 124 -13.16 9.31 -5.36
C LEU A 124 -12.52 10.69 -5.54
N VAL A 125 -12.18 11.02 -6.79
CA VAL A 125 -11.71 12.36 -7.16
C VAL A 125 -12.93 13.16 -7.59
N VAL A 126 -13.53 13.88 -6.66
CA VAL A 126 -14.70 14.72 -6.95
C VAL A 126 -14.23 16.03 -7.55
N SER A 127 -14.73 16.36 -8.74
CA SER A 127 -14.59 17.70 -9.34
C SER A 127 -15.52 18.65 -8.57
N ALA A 128 -15.09 19.88 -8.29
CA ALA A 128 -15.86 20.84 -7.49
C ALA A 128 -17.23 21.28 -8.07
N ASP A 129 -17.68 20.66 -9.18
CA ASP A 129 -18.90 21.04 -9.91
C ASP A 129 -20.06 20.02 -9.77
N GLU A 130 -19.88 18.88 -9.07
CA GLU A 130 -21.00 17.94 -8.82
C GLU A 130 -21.52 18.08 -7.39
N ASN A 131 -22.73 18.64 -7.28
CA ASN A 131 -23.50 18.69 -6.05
C ASN A 131 -23.88 17.24 -5.64
N PRO A 132 -23.45 16.72 -4.47
CA PRO A 132 -23.64 15.32 -4.09
C PRO A 132 -25.10 14.88 -3.94
N THR A 133 -26.06 15.81 -3.95
CA THR A 133 -27.49 15.53 -3.90
C THR A 133 -28.12 15.13 -5.23
N GLU A 134 -27.45 15.34 -6.37
CA GLU A 134 -28.05 15.08 -7.69
C GLU A 134 -27.75 13.67 -8.22
N ASN A 135 -26.61 13.07 -7.85
CA ASN A 135 -26.23 11.73 -8.32
C ASN A 135 -27.08 10.60 -7.68
N ILE A 136 -27.66 10.84 -6.49
CA ILE A 136 -28.48 9.84 -5.77
C ILE A 136 -29.83 9.59 -6.48
N ARG A 137 -30.32 10.52 -7.32
CA ARG A 137 -31.61 10.38 -8.03
C ARG A 137 -31.51 9.63 -9.36
N ASN A 138 -30.31 9.44 -9.91
CA ASN A 138 -30.14 8.85 -11.24
C ASN A 138 -29.78 7.35 -11.19
N VAL A 139 -29.94 6.71 -10.02
CA VAL A 139 -29.64 5.29 -9.79
C VAL A 139 -30.90 4.49 -9.40
N GLU A 140 -32.10 5.10 -9.45
CA GLU A 140 -33.38 4.37 -9.42
C GLU A 140 -33.77 3.84 -10.80
#